data_AF-A0AAV6QTZ6-F1
#
_entry.id   AF-A0AAV6QTZ6-F1
#
_cell.length_a   1.000
_cell.length_b   1.000
_cell.length_c   1.000
_cell.angle_alpha   90.00
_cell.angle_beta   90.00
_cell.angle_gamma   90.00
#
_symmetry.space_group_name_H-M   'P 1'
#
loop_
_entity.id
_entity.type
_entity.pdbx_description
1 polymer ?
#
loop_
_entity_poly.entity_id
_entity_poly.type
_entity_poly.pdbx_seq_one_letter_code
_entity_poly.pdbx_strand_id
1 'polypeptide(L)'
;MIGIGFSSIDGNVPVAELFDQLSSSDGLLVLQAFGPITVILSLVGICAAAMDLKPLLLVFSALIFVEFVALMVVASPLVQVQAQMDSAVDEVFLNVTPLHKADLYIQTELNKLQTSDSCCGLRSFEDWDNQLPVSCVCATPTPPVTSDLQPRSDYGDSENLCVMVGSDLYPLTSQVTEKLWVHSKPCGPILKSYLSFPIKLRIGIISAFATIAMAAIALCLTLGLEEHWKTPPVEMTVDDFNRVKYQPKPSLT
;
A
#
# COMPACT_ATOMS: atom_id res chain seq x y z
N MET A 1 -5.30 10.75 -8.35
CA MET A 1 -3.90 10.28 -8.19
C MET A 1 -3.14 10.38 -9.52
N ILE A 2 -3.28 11.51 -10.22
CA ILE A 2 -2.67 11.77 -11.53
C ILE A 2 -1.92 13.09 -11.35
N GLY A 3 -0.65 13.00 -10.99
CA GLY A 3 0.16 14.18 -10.69
C GLY A 3 1.66 13.91 -10.72
N ILE A 4 2.09 12.82 -11.36
CA ILE A 4 3.52 12.48 -11.51
C ILE A 4 3.87 12.18 -12.98
N GLY A 5 2.91 12.29 -13.91
CA GLY A 5 3.09 11.79 -15.28
C GLY A 5 3.65 12.77 -16.32
N PHE A 6 3.55 14.09 -16.14
CA PHE A 6 3.94 15.03 -17.20
C PHE A 6 4.48 16.34 -16.63
N SER A 7 5.76 16.34 -16.28
CA SER A 7 6.57 17.56 -16.28
C SER A 7 7.94 17.22 -16.86
N SER A 8 8.02 17.14 -18.19
CA SER A 8 9.26 17.46 -18.89
C SER A 8 9.33 18.99 -18.92
N ILE A 9 9.88 19.59 -17.87
CA ILE A 9 10.37 20.96 -17.91
C ILE A 9 11.77 20.97 -17.29
N ASP A 10 12.67 21.60 -18.03
CA ASP A 10 14.12 21.61 -17.92
C ASP A 10 14.69 21.65 -16.49
N GLY A 11 15.70 20.81 -16.28
CA GLY A 11 16.77 21.07 -15.32
C GLY A 11 16.51 20.68 -13.87
N ASN A 12 16.35 19.38 -13.58
CA ASN A 12 16.97 18.79 -12.37
C ASN A 12 16.97 17.25 -12.46
N VAL A 13 18.16 16.68 -12.54
CA VAL A 13 18.43 15.26 -12.71
C VAL A 13 18.19 14.36 -11.46
N PRO A 14 17.97 14.82 -10.20
CA PRO A 14 17.94 13.89 -9.06
C PRO A 14 16.58 13.19 -8.83
N VAL A 15 15.48 13.64 -9.44
CA VAL A 15 14.15 13.05 -9.20
C VAL A 15 13.88 11.85 -10.12
N ALA A 16 14.28 11.94 -11.40
CA ALA A 16 14.13 10.83 -12.34
C ALA A 16 14.92 9.58 -11.90
N GLU A 17 16.11 9.78 -11.34
CA GLU A 17 16.99 8.72 -10.85
C GLU A 17 16.47 8.08 -9.55
N LEU A 18 15.74 8.84 -8.72
CA LEU A 18 15.04 8.34 -7.55
C LEU A 18 13.81 7.50 -7.92
N PHE A 19 13.12 7.84 -9.02
CA PHE A 19 12.03 7.03 -9.57
C PHE A 19 12.54 5.75 -10.25
N ASP A 20 13.70 5.80 -10.90
CA ASP A 20 14.36 4.61 -11.49
C ASP A 20 14.80 3.61 -10.41
N GLN A 21 15.31 4.11 -9.27
CA GLN A 21 15.69 3.30 -8.10
C GLN A 21 14.47 2.66 -7.39
N LEU A 22 13.33 3.34 -7.35
CA LEU A 22 12.10 2.83 -6.72
C LEU A 22 11.33 1.85 -7.63
N SER A 23 11.64 1.84 -8.92
CA SER A 23 10.88 1.14 -9.94
C SER A 23 11.70 0.03 -10.59
N SER A 24 12.00 -1.01 -9.80
CA SER A 24 12.54 -2.27 -10.31
C SER A 24 11.63 -2.85 -11.39
N SER A 25 11.92 -2.47 -12.65
CA SER A 25 11.55 -2.96 -13.98
C SER A 25 10.06 -3.20 -14.32
N ASP A 26 9.22 -3.75 -13.44
CA ASP A 26 7.86 -4.19 -13.81
C ASP A 26 6.78 -3.15 -13.48
N GLY A 27 6.96 -2.38 -12.40
CA GLY A 27 5.99 -1.36 -11.99
C GLY A 27 5.90 -0.17 -12.95
N LEU A 28 7.05 0.26 -13.52
CA LEU A 28 7.11 1.39 -14.46
C LEU A 28 6.41 1.05 -15.77
N LEU A 29 6.65 -0.16 -16.30
CA LEU A 29 6.06 -0.62 -17.55
C LEU A 29 4.53 -0.71 -17.46
N VAL A 30 4.03 -1.18 -16.31
CA VAL A 30 2.59 -1.21 -16.03
C VAL A 30 2.02 0.21 -15.99
N LEU A 31 2.67 1.15 -15.30
CA LEU A 31 2.22 2.56 -15.27
C LEU A 31 2.27 3.23 -16.64
N GLN A 32 3.29 2.94 -17.44
CA GLN A 32 3.45 3.47 -18.79
C GLN A 32 2.40 2.94 -19.78
N ALA A 33 1.90 1.72 -19.58
CA ALA A 33 0.83 1.15 -20.41
C ALA A 33 -0.58 1.52 -19.91
N PHE A 34 -0.85 1.36 -18.61
CA PHE A 34 -2.16 1.64 -18.03
C PHE A 34 -2.47 3.14 -17.90
N GLY A 35 -1.45 3.99 -17.74
CA GLY A 35 -1.60 5.44 -17.68
C GLY A 35 -2.32 6.02 -18.91
N PRO A 36 -1.79 5.83 -20.13
CA PRO A 36 -2.47 6.28 -21.35
C PRO A 36 -3.86 5.69 -21.55
N ILE A 37 -4.06 4.40 -21.22
CA ILE A 37 -5.36 3.73 -21.34
C ILE A 37 -6.40 4.41 -20.44
N THR A 38 -6.08 4.66 -19.18
CA THR A 38 -6.99 5.32 -18.23
C THR A 38 -7.31 6.77 -18.64
N VAL A 39 -6.38 7.48 -19.25
CA VAL A 39 -6.64 8.82 -19.83
C VAL A 39 -7.62 8.74 -20.99
N ILE A 40 -7.41 7.80 -21.92
CA ILE A 40 -8.33 7.59 -23.05
C ILE A 40 -9.73 7.22 -22.56
N LEU A 41 -9.83 6.29 -21.60
CA LEU A 41 -11.10 5.93 -20.99
C LEU A 41 -11.78 7.13 -20.32
N SER A 42 -11.03 7.98 -19.64
CA SER A 42 -11.56 9.21 -19.03
C SER A 42 -12.13 10.17 -20.07
N LEU A 43 -11.44 10.37 -21.20
CA LEU A 43 -11.93 11.20 -22.31
C LEU A 43 -13.19 10.60 -22.92
N VAL A 44 -13.21 9.29 -23.17
CA VAL A 44 -14.39 8.59 -23.68
C VAL A 44 -15.57 8.74 -22.72
N GLY A 45 -15.35 8.59 -21.41
CA GLY A 45 -16.40 8.76 -20.41
C GLY A 45 -16.99 10.18 -20.40
N ILE A 46 -16.15 11.21 -20.49
CA ILE A 46 -16.60 12.61 -20.55
C ILE A 46 -17.36 12.87 -21.85
N CYS A 47 -16.83 12.44 -23.00
CA CYS A 47 -17.50 12.60 -24.30
C CYS A 47 -18.83 11.85 -24.35
N ALA A 48 -18.90 10.64 -23.79
CA ALA A 48 -20.12 9.84 -23.72
C ALA A 48 -21.22 10.56 -22.93
N ALA A 49 -20.87 11.16 -21.80
CA ALA A 49 -21.79 11.94 -20.98
C ALA A 49 -22.20 13.26 -21.66
N ALA A 50 -21.27 13.96 -22.30
CA ALA A 50 -21.53 15.28 -22.89
C ALA A 50 -22.35 15.22 -24.19
N MET A 51 -22.16 14.18 -25.01
CA MET A 51 -22.84 14.04 -26.30
C MET A 51 -24.21 13.33 -26.20
N ASP A 52 -24.63 12.94 -24.99
CA ASP A 52 -25.85 12.16 -24.71
C ASP A 52 -25.99 10.90 -25.60
N LEU A 53 -24.84 10.32 -25.97
CA LEU A 53 -24.77 9.13 -26.81
C LEU A 53 -24.91 7.88 -25.95
N LYS A 54 -26.14 7.46 -25.69
CA LYS A 54 -26.49 6.24 -24.95
C LYS A 54 -25.67 4.98 -25.33
N PRO A 55 -25.48 4.63 -26.62
CA PRO A 55 -24.66 3.47 -26.96
C PRO A 55 -23.19 3.64 -26.56
N LEU A 56 -22.65 4.87 -26.60
CA LEU A 56 -21.29 5.15 -26.18
C LEU A 56 -21.12 4.99 -24.65
N LEU A 57 -22.14 5.35 -23.88
CA LEU A 57 -22.19 5.16 -22.43
C LEU A 57 -22.20 3.67 -22.04
N LEU A 58 -22.92 2.83 -22.80
CA LEU A 58 -22.91 1.38 -22.61
C LEU A 58 -21.55 0.75 -22.97
N VAL A 59 -20.92 1.19 -24.06
CA VAL A 59 -19.56 0.74 -24.42
C VAL A 59 -18.56 1.12 -23.34
N PHE A 60 -18.61 2.36 -22.83
CA PHE A 60 -17.76 2.79 -21.73
C PHE A 60 -17.96 1.94 -20.46
N SER A 61 -19.21 1.65 -20.10
CA SER A 61 -19.53 0.77 -18.98
C SER A 61 -18.93 -0.64 -19.14
N ALA A 62 -19.02 -1.22 -20.34
CA ALA A 62 -18.41 -2.51 -20.64
C ALA A 62 -16.87 -2.48 -20.54
N LEU A 63 -16.23 -1.40 -21.01
CA LEU A 63 -14.78 -1.23 -20.92
C LEU A 63 -14.31 -1.14 -19.45
N ILE A 64 -14.97 -0.33 -18.62
CA ILE A 64 -14.66 -0.21 -17.19
C ILE A 64 -14.88 -1.54 -16.47
N PHE A 65 -15.92 -2.29 -16.83
CA PHE A 65 -16.16 -3.62 -16.26
C PHE A 65 -15.03 -4.61 -16.61
N VAL A 66 -14.57 -4.63 -17.86
CA VAL A 66 -13.45 -5.48 -18.29
C VAL A 66 -12.16 -5.10 -17.55
N GLU A 67 -11.86 -3.81 -17.42
CA GLU A 67 -10.70 -3.32 -16.66
C GLU A 67 -10.79 -3.72 -15.18
N PHE A 68 -11.96 -3.57 -14.56
CA PHE A 68 -12.20 -3.98 -13.19
C PHE A 68 -11.94 -5.48 -12.99
N VAL A 69 -12.46 -6.34 -13.88
CA VAL A 69 -12.23 -7.79 -13.81
C VAL A 69 -10.75 -8.11 -13.99
N ALA A 70 -10.07 -7.48 -14.95
CA ALA A 70 -8.64 -7.70 -15.17
C ALA A 70 -7.81 -7.31 -13.93
N LEU A 71 -8.11 -6.17 -13.31
CA LEU A 71 -7.44 -5.73 -12.08
C LEU A 71 -7.69 -6.68 -10.92
N MET A 72 -8.90 -7.21 -10.78
CA MET A 72 -9.21 -8.20 -9.73
C MET A 72 -8.46 -9.52 -9.93
N VAL A 73 -8.29 -9.99 -11.18
CA VAL A 73 -7.51 -11.20 -11.48
C VAL A 73 -6.04 -11.00 -11.11
N VAL A 74 -5.45 -9.85 -11.47
CA VAL A 74 -4.04 -9.53 -11.13
C VAL A 74 -3.85 -9.28 -9.62
N ALA A 75 -4.86 -8.71 -8.96
CA ALA A 75 -4.82 -8.42 -7.52
C ALA A 75 -5.06 -9.65 -6.63
N SER A 76 -5.75 -10.68 -7.13
CA SER A 76 -6.13 -11.89 -6.38
C SER A 76 -4.99 -12.55 -5.58
N PRO A 77 -3.77 -12.78 -6.13
CA PRO A 77 -2.68 -13.40 -5.36
C PRO A 77 -2.27 -12.57 -4.13
N LEU A 78 -2.46 -11.26 -4.16
CA LEU A 78 -2.03 -10.36 -3.08
C LEU A 78 -2.79 -10.62 -1.76
N VAL A 79 -4.06 -11.05 -1.85
CA VAL A 79 -4.91 -11.35 -0.69
C VAL A 79 -4.48 -12.66 -0.01
N GLN A 80 -4.14 -13.68 -0.80
CA GLN A 80 -3.66 -14.96 -0.29
C GLN A 80 -2.32 -14.80 0.43
N VAL A 81 -1.43 -14.02 -0.19
CA VAL A 81 -0.14 -13.68 0.36
C VAL A 81 -0.31 -12.95 1.70
N GLN A 82 -1.18 -11.94 1.79
CA GLN A 82 -1.42 -11.26 3.07
C GLN A 82 -1.88 -12.22 4.18
N ALA A 83 -2.75 -13.17 3.87
CA ALA A 83 -3.28 -14.12 4.86
C ALA A 83 -2.21 -15.09 5.38
N GLN A 84 -1.16 -15.36 4.60
CA GLN A 84 -0.10 -16.32 4.95
C GLN A 84 1.21 -15.65 5.37
N MET A 85 1.33 -14.33 5.24
CA MET A 85 2.59 -13.61 5.51
C MET A 85 3.13 -13.83 6.92
N ASP A 86 2.29 -13.74 7.95
CA ASP A 86 2.78 -13.83 9.32
C ASP A 86 3.42 -15.20 9.61
N SER A 87 2.79 -16.29 9.14
CA SER A 87 3.30 -17.65 9.29
C SER A 87 4.53 -17.93 8.44
N ALA A 88 4.54 -17.46 7.19
CA ALA A 88 5.69 -17.63 6.29
C ALA A 88 6.93 -16.87 6.81
N VAL A 89 6.74 -15.67 7.35
CA VAL A 89 7.83 -14.89 7.95
C VAL A 89 8.37 -15.57 9.20
N ASP A 90 7.50 -16.15 10.05
CA ASP A 90 7.95 -16.91 11.23
C ASP A 90 8.76 -18.15 10.86
N GLU A 91 8.36 -18.88 9.81
CA GLU A 91 9.12 -20.03 9.29
C GLU A 91 10.51 -19.61 8.80
N VAL A 92 10.58 -18.49 8.07
CA VAL A 92 11.86 -17.93 7.63
C VAL A 92 12.72 -17.54 8.84
N PHE A 93 12.15 -16.92 9.86
CA PHE A 93 12.88 -16.55 11.08
C PHE A 93 13.51 -17.76 11.76
N LEU A 94 12.79 -18.89 11.82
CA LEU A 94 13.31 -20.16 12.34
C LEU A 94 14.43 -20.74 11.47
N ASN A 95 14.32 -20.63 10.14
CA ASN A 95 15.33 -21.19 9.22
C ASN A 95 16.65 -20.40 9.24
N VAL A 96 16.60 -19.10 9.52
CA VAL A 96 17.79 -18.23 9.57
C VAL A 96 18.41 -18.12 10.97
N THR A 97 17.80 -18.72 11.99
CA THR A 97 18.41 -18.81 13.33
C THR A 97 19.35 -20.04 13.40
N PRO A 98 20.57 -19.91 13.95
CA PRO A 98 21.14 -18.73 14.59
C PRO A 98 21.69 -17.71 13.56
N LEU A 99 21.43 -16.43 13.81
CA LEU A 99 21.67 -15.33 12.86
C LEU A 99 23.14 -15.17 12.47
N HIS A 100 24.07 -15.55 13.36
CA HIS A 100 25.51 -15.49 13.07
C HIS A 100 25.95 -16.45 11.94
N LYS A 101 25.14 -17.47 11.63
CA LYS A 101 25.39 -18.40 10.51
C LYS A 101 24.61 -18.06 9.24
N ALA A 102 23.71 -17.07 9.32
CA ALA A 102 22.92 -16.66 8.16
C ALA A 102 23.79 -15.97 7.11
N ASP A 103 23.29 -15.86 5.88
CA ASP A 103 23.99 -15.17 4.81
C ASP A 103 24.34 -13.71 5.17
N LEU A 104 25.49 -13.25 4.69
CA LEU A 104 25.99 -11.88 4.96
C LEU A 104 25.00 -10.79 4.55
N TYR A 105 24.22 -11.04 3.49
CA TYR A 105 23.16 -10.14 3.06
C TYR A 105 22.09 -9.95 4.16
N ILE A 106 21.62 -11.05 4.75
CA ILE A 106 20.59 -11.04 5.80
C ILE A 106 21.14 -10.34 7.05
N GLN A 107 22.38 -10.65 7.42
CA GLN A 107 23.04 -9.99 8.56
C GLN A 107 23.16 -8.48 8.33
N THR A 108 23.53 -8.05 7.12
CA THR A 108 23.67 -6.62 6.78
C THR A 108 22.33 -5.88 6.85
N GLU A 109 21.28 -6.42 6.25
CA GLU A 109 19.95 -5.81 6.27
C GLU A 109 19.35 -5.79 7.69
N LEU A 110 19.54 -6.86 8.45
CA LEU A 110 19.08 -6.92 9.83
C LEU A 110 19.84 -5.95 10.73
N ASN A 111 21.15 -5.76 10.54
CA ASN A 111 21.93 -4.80 11.32
C ASN A 111 21.46 -3.36 11.05
N LYS A 112 21.10 -3.01 9.81
CA LYS A 112 20.50 -1.70 9.49
C LYS A 112 19.18 -1.50 10.24
N LEU A 113 18.32 -2.53 10.25
CA LEU A 113 17.04 -2.47 10.96
C LEU A 113 17.24 -2.31 12.48
N GLN A 114 18.15 -3.09 13.06
CA GLN A 114 18.49 -3.03 14.48
C GLN A 114 18.98 -1.64 14.90
N THR A 115 19.85 -1.03 14.10
CA THR A 115 20.33 0.34 14.34
C THR A 115 19.24 1.39 14.14
N SER A 116 18.36 1.23 13.14
CA SER A 116 17.28 2.19 12.85
C SER A 116 16.18 2.17 13.91
N ASP A 117 15.76 0.98 14.34
CA ASP A 117 14.58 0.79 15.20
C ASP A 117 14.92 0.39 16.64
N SER A 118 16.21 0.41 17.03
CA SER A 118 16.68 0.12 18.39
C SER A 118 16.15 -1.22 18.94
N CYS A 119 16.24 -2.26 18.11
CA CYS A 119 15.81 -3.63 18.40
C CYS A 119 16.99 -4.60 18.23
N CYS A 120 16.89 -5.81 18.78
CA CYS A 120 17.91 -6.85 18.61
C CYS A 120 17.32 -8.23 18.37
N GLY A 121 17.88 -8.94 17.38
CA GLY A 121 17.43 -10.26 16.96
C GLY A 121 16.04 -10.26 16.31
N LEU A 122 15.57 -11.43 15.86
CA LEU A 122 14.25 -11.56 15.22
C LEU A 122 13.17 -11.81 16.28
N ARG A 123 13.39 -12.76 17.18
CA ARG A 123 12.53 -13.11 18.31
C ARG A 123 13.09 -12.62 19.63
N SER A 124 14.41 -12.61 19.77
CA SER A 124 15.16 -12.18 20.96
C SER A 124 16.61 -11.90 20.59
N PHE A 125 17.33 -11.15 21.43
CA PHE A 125 18.77 -10.96 21.29
C PHE A 125 19.55 -12.29 21.30
N GLU A 126 19.00 -13.33 21.93
CA GLU A 126 19.56 -14.69 21.99
C GLU A 126 19.66 -15.37 20.61
N ASP A 127 18.97 -14.85 19.59
CA ASP A 127 19.05 -15.36 18.22
C ASP A 127 20.47 -15.26 17.62
N TRP A 128 21.31 -14.40 18.20
CA TRP A 128 22.73 -14.23 17.85
C TRP A 128 23.67 -15.23 18.55
N ASP A 129 23.13 -16.10 19.39
CA ASP A 129 23.85 -17.12 20.16
C ASP A 129 24.94 -16.51 21.05
N ASN A 130 26.23 -16.53 20.67
CA ASN A 130 27.32 -15.90 21.41
C ASN A 130 28.01 -14.77 20.63
N GLN A 131 27.48 -14.39 19.46
CA GLN A 131 28.10 -13.43 18.53
C GLN A 131 27.16 -12.25 18.28
N LEU A 132 27.06 -11.34 19.25
CA LEU A 132 26.24 -10.13 19.08
C LEU A 132 26.92 -9.11 18.16
N PRO A 133 26.19 -8.56 17.17
CA PRO A 133 26.68 -7.44 16.39
C PRO A 133 26.61 -6.13 17.19
N VAL A 134 27.42 -5.16 16.80
CA VAL A 134 27.43 -3.81 17.39
C VAL A 134 26.09 -3.08 17.24
N SER A 135 25.27 -3.44 16.25
CA SER A 135 23.93 -2.89 16.01
C SER A 135 22.92 -3.22 17.12
N CYS A 136 23.18 -4.26 17.91
CA CYS A 136 22.36 -4.67 19.04
C CYS A 136 22.71 -3.94 20.35
N VAL A 137 23.86 -3.25 20.38
CA VAL A 137 24.37 -2.61 21.59
C VAL A 137 23.60 -1.34 21.87
N CYS A 138 23.11 -1.23 23.10
CA CYS A 138 22.39 -0.07 23.58
C CYS A 138 23.31 0.83 24.40
N ALA A 139 23.34 2.12 24.09
CA ALA A 139 23.94 3.12 24.98
C ALA A 139 22.97 3.39 26.14
N THR A 140 23.37 3.07 27.38
CA THR A 140 22.62 3.56 28.54
C THR A 140 22.66 5.08 28.57
N PRO A 141 21.59 5.78 28.98
CA PRO A 141 21.74 7.16 29.41
C PRO A 141 22.74 7.18 30.56
N THR A 142 23.86 7.87 30.34
CA THR A 142 24.83 8.22 31.39
C THR A 142 24.07 8.69 32.64
N PRO A 143 24.38 8.19 33.85
CA PRO A 143 23.82 8.82 35.04
C PRO A 143 24.17 10.30 34.98
N PRO A 144 23.22 11.21 35.25
CA PRO A 144 23.49 12.64 35.20
C PRO A 144 24.65 12.91 36.15
N VAL A 145 25.72 13.49 35.61
CA VAL A 145 26.73 14.16 36.42
C VAL A 145 25.95 15.18 37.24
N THR A 146 25.96 14.98 38.56
CA THR A 146 25.37 15.90 39.52
C THR A 146 25.90 17.30 39.25
N SER A 147 25.08 18.13 38.63
CA SER A 147 25.26 19.56 38.53
C SER A 147 23.86 20.13 38.53
N ASP A 148 23.45 20.55 39.72
CA ASP A 148 22.22 21.26 39.99
C ASP A 148 21.98 22.32 38.91
N LEU A 149 20.85 22.19 38.20
CA LEU A 149 19.81 23.21 38.05
C LEU A 149 18.86 22.83 36.89
N GLN A 150 17.58 22.81 37.23
CA GLN A 150 16.38 22.99 36.37
C GLN A 150 15.67 21.72 35.83
N PRO A 151 14.42 21.46 36.27
CA PRO A 151 13.59 20.42 35.68
C PRO A 151 12.79 21.01 34.50
N ARG A 152 13.09 20.56 33.28
CA ARG A 152 12.20 20.78 32.14
C ARG A 152 12.08 19.50 31.31
N SER A 153 10.89 18.90 31.44
CA SER A 153 10.17 18.05 30.48
C SER A 153 10.99 17.11 29.60
N ASP A 154 10.83 15.81 29.77
CA ASP A 154 9.89 15.10 28.91
C ASP A 154 9.44 13.77 29.54
N TYR A 155 8.15 13.48 29.42
CA TYR A 155 7.51 12.25 29.88
C TYR A 155 7.67 11.22 28.76
N GLY A 156 8.73 10.41 28.85
CA GLY A 156 9.04 9.37 27.87
C GLY A 156 9.27 8.02 28.54
N ASP A 157 8.18 7.29 28.74
CA ASP A 157 8.03 5.83 28.78
C ASP A 157 9.36 5.03 28.77
N SER A 158 10.02 4.96 29.93
CA SER A 158 11.30 4.26 30.12
C SER A 158 11.09 2.80 30.55
N GLU A 159 10.09 2.13 29.98
CA GLU A 159 9.90 0.69 30.22
C GLU A 159 10.92 -0.10 29.36
N ASN A 160 12.01 -0.53 30.00
CA ASN A 160 12.86 -1.66 29.58
C ASN A 160 13.37 -1.67 28.13
N LEU A 161 13.93 -0.57 27.62
CA LEU A 161 14.49 -0.54 26.25
C LEU A 161 15.73 -1.45 26.10
N CYS A 162 16.49 -1.64 27.18
CA CYS A 162 17.78 -2.32 27.15
C CYS A 162 17.98 -3.24 28.36
N VAL A 163 18.58 -4.40 28.13
CA VAL A 163 18.85 -5.44 29.14
C VAL A 163 20.35 -5.63 29.28
N MET A 164 20.81 -5.82 30.52
CA MET A 164 22.20 -6.11 30.82
C MET A 164 22.47 -7.60 30.56
N VAL A 165 23.49 -7.89 29.76
CA VAL A 165 23.94 -9.24 29.47
C VAL A 165 25.32 -9.45 30.11
N GLY A 166 25.54 -10.60 30.74
CA GLY A 166 26.82 -10.94 31.37
C GLY A 166 27.93 -11.03 30.32
N SER A 167 29.00 -10.25 30.48
CA SER A 167 30.10 -10.14 29.50
C SER A 167 30.84 -11.46 29.25
N ASP A 168 30.67 -12.47 30.11
CA ASP A 168 31.32 -13.78 29.99
C ASP A 168 30.72 -14.67 28.87
N LEU A 169 29.49 -14.38 28.40
CA LEU A 169 28.83 -15.14 27.33
C LEU A 169 29.10 -14.59 25.91
N TYR A 170 29.57 -13.34 25.77
CA TYR A 170 29.61 -12.64 24.49
C TYR A 170 30.92 -11.87 24.32
N PRO A 171 31.96 -12.49 23.72
CA PRO A 171 33.25 -11.85 23.53
C PRO A 171 33.17 -10.80 22.41
N LEU A 172 32.99 -9.52 22.79
CA LEU A 172 33.17 -8.41 21.87
C LEU A 172 34.67 -8.15 21.69
N THR A 173 35.14 -8.04 20.44
CA THR A 173 36.54 -7.70 20.16
C THR A 173 36.90 -6.33 20.74
N SER A 174 37.89 -6.35 21.64
CA SER A 174 38.58 -5.25 22.34
C SER A 174 37.96 -4.71 23.63
N GLN A 175 38.42 -5.33 24.73
CA GLN A 175 39.02 -4.67 25.90
C GLN A 175 38.20 -3.58 26.62
N VAL A 176 37.06 -3.93 27.23
CA VAL A 176 36.71 -3.44 28.57
C VAL A 176 35.80 -4.47 29.27
N THR A 177 36.09 -4.81 30.53
CA THR A 177 35.17 -5.55 31.42
C THR A 177 34.02 -4.61 31.84
N GLU A 178 33.24 -4.17 30.86
CA GLU A 178 32.06 -3.34 31.05
C GLU A 178 30.80 -4.18 30.86
N LYS A 179 29.78 -3.89 31.68
CA LYS A 179 28.45 -4.50 31.58
C LYS A 179 27.90 -4.21 30.18
N LEU A 180 27.66 -5.25 29.36
CA LEU A 180 27.13 -5.08 28.01
C LEU A 180 25.61 -4.86 28.09
N TRP A 181 25.13 -3.79 27.47
CA TRP A 181 23.70 -3.48 27.38
C TRP A 181 23.22 -3.73 25.96
N VAL A 182 22.11 -4.46 25.83
CA VAL A 182 21.57 -4.91 24.56
C VAL A 182 20.11 -4.48 24.45
N HIS A 183 19.66 -4.12 23.25
CA HIS A 183 18.26 -3.82 23.00
C HIS A 183 17.36 -5.03 23.36
N SER A 184 16.39 -4.79 24.22
CA SER A 184 15.45 -5.82 24.70
C SER A 184 14.38 -6.16 23.66
N LYS A 185 14.02 -5.18 22.84
CA LYS A 185 12.92 -5.30 21.87
C LYS A 185 13.34 -6.17 20.68
N PRO A 186 12.54 -7.17 20.28
CA PRO A 186 12.82 -7.97 19.09
C PRO A 186 12.49 -7.22 17.80
N CYS A 187 13.26 -7.43 16.74
CA CYS A 187 13.01 -6.81 15.43
C CYS A 187 11.95 -7.52 14.60
N GLY A 188 11.58 -8.76 14.92
CA GLY A 188 10.64 -9.56 14.14
C GLY A 188 9.28 -8.89 13.94
N PRO A 189 8.60 -8.41 14.99
CA PRO A 189 7.33 -7.67 14.84
C PRO A 189 7.47 -6.40 14.01
N ILE A 190 8.61 -5.70 14.13
CA ILE A 190 8.90 -4.48 13.38
C ILE A 190 9.05 -4.82 11.90
N LEU A 191 9.86 -5.82 11.58
CA LEU A 191 10.06 -6.33 10.22
C LEU A 191 8.75 -6.82 9.60
N LYS A 192 7.92 -7.57 10.34
CA LYS A 192 6.58 -7.97 9.89
C LYS A 192 5.70 -6.77 9.56
N SER A 193 5.75 -5.72 10.38
CA SER A 193 5.02 -4.47 10.11
C SER A 193 5.46 -3.83 8.78
N TYR A 194 6.78 -3.66 8.58
CA TYR A 194 7.36 -3.13 7.34
C TYR A 194 6.97 -3.96 6.11
N LEU A 195 6.98 -5.29 6.21
CA LEU A 195 6.59 -6.18 5.11
C LEU A 195 5.07 -6.14 4.85
N SER A 196 4.24 -6.01 5.88
CA SER A 196 2.77 -5.99 5.75
C SER A 196 2.22 -4.64 5.25
N PHE A 197 2.93 -3.54 5.53
CA PHE A 197 2.51 -2.19 5.17
C PHE A 197 2.25 -1.99 3.67
N PRO A 198 3.17 -2.32 2.74
CA PRO A 198 2.94 -2.13 1.30
C PRO A 198 1.78 -2.98 0.78
N ILE A 199 1.57 -4.18 1.35
CA ILE A 199 0.47 -5.07 0.98
C ILE A 199 -0.87 -4.46 1.39
N LYS A 200 -0.98 -4.01 2.65
CA LYS A 200 -2.18 -3.33 3.17
C LYS A 200 -2.51 -2.07 2.36
N LEU A 201 -1.49 -1.28 2.02
CA LEU A 201 -1.64 -0.08 1.20
C LEU A 201 -2.22 -0.40 -0.18
N ARG A 202 -1.66 -1.40 -0.88
CA ARG A 202 -2.15 -1.82 -2.21
C ARG A 202 -3.58 -2.31 -2.17
N ILE A 203 -3.95 -3.10 -1.16
CA ILE A 203 -5.33 -3.59 -1.00
C ILE A 203 -6.30 -2.44 -0.77
N GLY A 204 -5.90 -1.43 0.01
CA GLY A 204 -6.67 -0.19 0.17
C GLY A 204 -6.92 0.53 -1.16
N ILE A 205 -5.89 0.65 -2.00
CA ILE A 205 -6.01 1.29 -3.33
C ILE A 205 -6.96 0.51 -4.25
N ILE A 206 -6.82 -0.82 -4.31
CA ILE A 206 -7.69 -1.68 -5.14
C ILE A 206 -9.15 -1.57 -4.68
N SER A 207 -9.38 -1.56 -3.37
CA SER A 207 -10.71 -1.38 -2.79
C SER A 207 -11.34 -0.03 -3.18
N ALA A 208 -10.57 1.05 -3.12
CA ALA A 208 -11.04 2.37 -3.56
C ALA A 208 -11.35 2.40 -5.07
N PHE A 209 -10.49 1.79 -5.90
CA PHE A 209 -10.75 1.69 -7.34
C PHE A 209 -12.02 0.88 -7.63
N ALA A 210 -12.23 -0.23 -6.93
CA ALA A 210 -13.41 -1.07 -7.06
C ALA A 210 -14.71 -0.28 -6.78
N THR A 211 -14.73 0.50 -5.71
CA THR A 211 -15.92 1.31 -5.36
C THR A 211 -16.21 2.38 -6.41
N ILE A 212 -15.18 3.04 -6.94
CA ILE A 212 -15.30 4.03 -8.02
C ILE A 212 -15.81 3.37 -9.31
N ALA A 213 -15.25 2.22 -9.70
CA ALA A 213 -15.66 1.50 -10.90
C ALA A 213 -17.12 1.04 -10.82
N MET A 214 -17.54 0.49 -9.68
CA MET A 214 -18.93 0.07 -9.47
C MET A 214 -19.91 1.25 -9.53
N ALA A 215 -19.56 2.39 -8.95
CA ALA A 215 -20.37 3.60 -9.04
C ALA A 215 -20.47 4.11 -10.48
N ALA A 216 -19.37 4.12 -11.23
CA ALA A 216 -19.34 4.54 -12.63
C ALA A 216 -20.21 3.64 -13.51
N ILE A 217 -20.09 2.31 -13.36
CA ILE A 217 -20.90 1.32 -14.08
C ILE A 217 -22.38 1.53 -13.78
N ALA A 218 -22.75 1.68 -12.50
CA ALA A 218 -24.14 1.91 -12.10
C ALA A 218 -24.72 3.17 -12.76
N LEU A 219 -23.99 4.29 -12.69
CA LEU A 219 -24.42 5.55 -13.33
C LEU A 219 -24.56 5.40 -14.85
N CYS A 220 -23.59 4.78 -15.52
CA CYS A 220 -23.64 4.58 -16.96
C CYS A 220 -24.80 3.66 -17.39
N LEU A 221 -25.11 2.63 -16.61
CA LEU A 221 -26.27 1.77 -16.87
C LEU A 221 -27.59 2.51 -16.67
N THR A 222 -27.71 3.30 -15.60
CA THR A 222 -28.96 4.06 -15.34
C THR A 222 -29.27 5.07 -16.45
N LEU A 223 -28.26 5.82 -16.91
CA LEU A 223 -28.41 6.80 -17.98
C LEU A 223 -28.55 6.12 -19.36
N GLY A 224 -27.75 5.09 -19.63
CA GLY A 224 -27.78 4.38 -20.91
C GLY A 224 -29.08 3.62 -21.15
N LEU A 225 -29.71 3.10 -20.08
CA LEU A 225 -30.98 2.40 -20.15
C LEU A 225 -32.19 3.33 -19.98
N GLU A 226 -32.03 4.62 -19.68
CA GLU A 226 -33.15 5.54 -19.39
C GLU A 226 -34.27 5.46 -20.45
N GLU A 227 -33.91 5.27 -21.72
CA GLU A 227 -34.86 5.14 -22.84
C GLU A 227 -35.75 3.90 -22.78
N HIS A 228 -35.24 2.80 -22.23
CA HIS A 228 -36.01 1.56 -22.05
C HIS A 228 -37.02 1.64 -20.91
N TRP A 229 -36.79 2.53 -19.93
CA TRP A 229 -37.64 2.67 -18.74
C TRP A 229 -38.61 3.85 -18.84
N LYS A 230 -38.39 4.81 -19.74
CA LYS A 230 -39.37 5.87 -20.04
C LYS A 230 -40.56 5.29 -20.79
N THR A 231 -41.74 5.43 -20.19
CA THR A 231 -43.01 5.14 -20.88
C THR A 231 -43.12 5.99 -22.14
N PRO A 232 -43.56 5.42 -23.28
CA PRO A 232 -43.72 6.20 -24.51
C PRO A 232 -44.68 7.37 -24.27
N PRO A 233 -44.44 8.55 -24.87
CA PRO A 233 -45.35 9.67 -24.73
C PRO A 233 -46.75 9.25 -25.18
N VAL A 234 -47.73 9.45 -24.30
CA VAL A 234 -49.14 9.17 -24.58
C VAL A 234 -49.78 10.45 -25.08
N GLU A 235 -50.38 10.41 -26.26
CA GLU A 235 -51.12 11.55 -26.81
C GLU A 235 -52.59 11.49 -26.35
N MET A 236 -53.14 12.63 -25.97
CA MET A 236 -54.54 12.77 -25.60
C MET A 236 -55.36 13.24 -26.80
N THR A 237 -56.26 12.40 -27.29
CA THR A 237 -57.23 12.78 -28.33
C THR A 237 -58.61 12.88 -27.72
N VAL A 238 -59.31 13.99 -27.95
CA VAL A 238 -60.71 14.18 -27.54
C VAL A 238 -61.59 13.92 -28.76
N ASP A 239 -62.51 12.96 -28.64
CA ASP A 239 -63.48 12.62 -29.67
C ASP A 239 -64.68 13.59 -29.67
N ASP A 240 -65.49 13.60 -30.74
CA ASP A 240 -66.69 14.45 -30.91
C ASP A 240 -67.71 14.29 -29.76
N PHE A 241 -67.66 13.17 -29.04
CA PHE A 241 -68.46 12.90 -27.83
C PHE A 241 -67.79 13.34 -26.52
N ASN A 242 -66.77 14.18 -26.57
CA ASN A 242 -66.01 14.68 -25.41
C ASN A 242 -65.34 13.56 -24.58
N ARG A 243 -65.03 12.43 -25.22
CA ARG A 243 -64.34 11.28 -24.58
C ARG A 243 -62.84 11.41 -24.79
N VAL A 244 -62.08 11.26 -23.70
CA VAL A 244 -60.61 11.28 -23.73
C VAL A 244 -60.10 9.88 -24.05
N LYS A 245 -59.33 9.75 -25.14
CA LYS A 245 -58.64 8.51 -25.52
C LYS A 245 -57.14 8.72 -25.40
N TYR A 246 -56.49 7.79 -24.71
CA TYR A 246 -55.04 7.73 -24.56
C TYR A 246 -54.49 6.79 -25.64
N GLN A 247 -53.67 7.31 -26.55
CA GLN A 247 -53.00 6.51 -27.58
C GLN A 247 -51.48 6.65 -27.43
N PRO A 248 -50.69 5.57 -27.61
CA PRO A 248 -49.24 5.70 -27.72
C PRO A 248 -48.92 6.58 -28.93
N LYS A 249 -48.07 7.59 -28.75
CA LYS A 249 -47.65 8.46 -29.86
C LYS A 249 -46.88 7.62 -30.89
N PRO A 250 -47.28 7.61 -32.18
CA PRO A 250 -46.59 6.83 -33.20
C PRO A 250 -45.16 7.36 -33.36
N SER A 251 -44.17 6.46 -33.27
CA SER A 251 -42.78 6.78 -33.57
C SER A 251 -42.66 7.07 -35.07
N LEU A 252 -42.56 8.34 -35.46
CA LEU A 252 -42.14 8.70 -36.81
C LEU A 252 -40.71 8.15 -37.00
N THR A 253 -40.61 7.17 -37.89
CA THR A 253 -39.37 6.53 -38.33
C THR A 253 -38.50 7.53 -39.11
#